data_AF-A0A3R7TJM6-F1
#
_entry.id   AF-A0A3R7TJM6-F1
#
_cell.length_a   1.000
_cell.length_b   1.000
_cell.length_c   1.000
_cell.angle_alpha   90.00
_cell.angle_beta   90.00
_cell.angle_gamma   90.00
#
_symmetry.space_group_name_H-M   'P 1'
#
loop_
_entity.id
_entity.type
_entity.pdbx_description
1 polymer ?
#
loop_
_entity_poly.entity_id
_entity_poly.type
_entity_poly.pdbx_seq_one_letter_code
_entity_poly.pdbx_strand_id
1 'polypeptide(L)'
;MLKGDWIGVDLDGTLAHYDHWRGAHHIGEPIFPMLERVKSWLAAGKTVKIFTARMTEPHCDGIDVRQHIQDWCERHGLPRLEVTNVKDYWMVELWDDRAVQVIMNTGEPVRRSDTN
;
A
#
# COMPACT_ATOMS: atom_id res chain seq x y z
N MET A 1 -11.70 18.38 -2.71
CA MET A 1 -10.52 18.17 -3.58
C MET A 1 -10.99 17.51 -4.86
N LEU A 2 -10.52 17.98 -6.01
CA LEU A 2 -10.77 17.31 -7.28
C LEU A 2 -10.12 15.92 -7.21
N LYS A 3 -10.88 14.87 -7.53
CA LYS A 3 -10.35 13.50 -7.60
C LYS A 3 -9.44 13.40 -8.82
N GLY A 4 -8.25 12.82 -8.64
CA GLY A 4 -7.27 12.60 -9.70
C GLY A 4 -6.56 11.27 -9.49
N ASP A 5 -5.86 10.82 -10.53
CA ASP A 5 -5.19 9.53 -10.58
C ASP A 5 -4.24 9.33 -9.39
N TRP A 6 -4.26 8.13 -8.82
CA TRP A 6 -3.41 7.77 -7.70
C TRP A 6 -2.84 6.35 -7.83
N ILE A 7 -1.66 6.16 -7.23
CA ILE A 7 -0.97 4.88 -7.12
C ILE A 7 -1.28 4.28 -5.75
N GLY A 8 -1.84 3.08 -5.72
CA GLY A 8 -2.06 2.30 -4.51
C GLY A 8 -0.84 1.47 -4.18
N VAL A 9 -0.37 1.58 -2.94
CA VAL A 9 0.78 0.82 -2.42
C VAL A 9 0.34 0.07 -1.19
N ASP A 10 0.37 -1.26 -1.25
CA ASP A 10 0.16 -2.08 -0.06
C ASP A 10 1.25 -1.85 1.00
N LEU A 11 0.91 -2.14 2.25
CA LEU A 11 1.80 -1.98 3.38
C LEU A 11 2.60 -3.26 3.67
N ASP A 12 1.94 -4.35 4.04
CA ASP A 12 2.56 -5.51 4.66
C ASP A 12 3.11 -6.49 3.62
N GLY A 13 4.43 -6.61 3.53
CA GLY A 13 5.10 -7.42 2.51
C GLY A 13 5.46 -6.62 1.26
N THR A 14 4.93 -5.39 1.16
CA THR A 14 5.13 -4.49 0.02
C THR A 14 6.00 -3.28 0.37
N LEU A 15 5.51 -2.39 1.24
CA LEU A 15 6.23 -1.19 1.68
C LEU A 15 7.00 -1.44 2.99
N ALA A 16 6.47 -2.31 3.85
CA ALA A 16 7.05 -2.71 5.12
C ALA A 16 7.26 -4.23 5.13
N HIS A 17 8.34 -4.68 5.78
CA HIS A 17 8.59 -6.10 5.98
C HIS A 17 7.46 -6.73 6.81
N TYR A 18 6.98 -7.89 6.34
CA TYR A 18 5.95 -8.66 7.02
C TYR A 18 6.34 -10.13 7.05
N ASP A 19 6.20 -10.75 8.23
CA ASP A 19 6.43 -12.18 8.44
C ASP A 19 5.16 -12.86 8.97
N HIS A 20 4.58 -12.32 10.04
CA HIS A 20 3.31 -12.78 10.61
C HIS A 20 2.59 -11.63 11.32
N TRP A 21 1.30 -11.82 11.57
CA TRP A 21 0.49 -10.84 12.29
C TRP A 21 0.88 -10.78 13.77
N ARG A 22 1.22 -9.57 14.24
CA ARG A 22 1.58 -9.30 15.65
C ARG A 22 0.62 -8.31 16.33
N GLY A 23 -0.49 -7.97 15.66
CA GLY A 23 -1.43 -6.95 16.12
C GLY A 23 -1.28 -5.60 15.41
N ALA A 24 -2.30 -4.75 15.58
CA ALA A 24 -2.40 -3.47 14.87
C ALA A 24 -1.27 -2.47 15.20
N HIS A 25 -0.57 -2.66 16.32
CA HIS A 25 0.52 -1.83 16.82
C HIS A 25 1.88 -2.12 16.18
N HIS A 26 1.97 -3.14 15.32
CA HIS A 26 3.23 -3.56 14.73
C HIS A 26 3.22 -3.38 13.21
N ILE A 27 4.14 -2.57 12.70
CA ILE A 27 4.50 -2.46 11.28
C ILE A 27 6.01 -2.70 11.21
N GLY A 28 6.47 -3.55 10.29
CA GLY A 28 7.89 -3.87 10.16
C GLY A 28 8.74 -2.73 9.61
N GLU A 29 10.05 -2.98 9.49
CA GLU A 29 10.99 -2.06 8.86
C GLU A 29 10.65 -1.81 7.38
N PRO A 30 11.01 -0.65 6.80
CA PRO A 30 10.72 -0.36 5.42
C PRO A 30 11.48 -1.30 4.47
N ILE A 31 10.80 -1.75 3.42
CA ILE A 31 11.46 -2.39 2.28
C ILE A 31 12.04 -1.25 1.42
N PHE A 32 13.34 -0.97 1.61
CA PHE A 32 14.00 0.20 1.02
C PHE A 32 13.76 0.40 -0.49
N PRO A 33 13.83 -0.62 -1.36
CA PRO A 33 13.54 -0.43 -2.78
C PRO A 33 12.13 0.11 -3.06
N MET A 34 11.14 -0.28 -2.25
CA MET A 34 9.76 0.21 -2.39
C MET A 34 9.61 1.62 -1.79
N LEU A 35 10.23 1.88 -0.64
CA LEU A 35 10.25 3.21 -0.01
C LEU A 35 10.82 4.27 -0.95
N GLU A 36 11.97 4.01 -1.58
CA GLU A 36 12.60 4.94 -2.52
C GLU A 36 11.77 5.14 -3.79
N ARG A 37 11.05 4.11 -4.23
CA ARG A 37 10.08 4.22 -5.34
C ARG A 37 8.92 5.16 -4.98
N VAL A 38 8.35 5.01 -3.78
CA VAL A 38 7.29 5.91 -3.28
C VAL A 38 7.79 7.36 -3.23
N LYS A 39 8.97 7.59 -2.64
CA LYS A 39 9.59 8.93 -2.60
C LYS A 39 9.76 9.52 -4.00
N SER A 40 10.23 8.72 -4.96
CA SER A 40 10.41 9.17 -6.34
C SER A 40 9.10 9.59 -7.01
N TRP A 41 8.00 8.86 -6.77
CA TRP A 41 6.69 9.25 -7.29
C TRP A 41 6.17 10.54 -6.65
N LEU A 42 6.33 10.69 -5.34
CA LEU A 42 5.93 11.90 -4.63
C LEU A 42 6.73 13.12 -5.12
N ALA A 43 8.05 12.97 -5.32
CA ALA A 43 8.91 14.02 -5.87
C ALA A 43 8.51 14.39 -7.31
N ALA A 44 7.96 13.46 -8.07
CA ALA A 44 7.39 13.70 -9.40
C ALA A 44 5.96 14.28 -9.38
N GLY A 45 5.43 14.62 -8.22
CA GLY A 45 4.08 15.21 -8.07
C GLY A 45 2.93 14.22 -8.24
N LYS A 46 3.19 12.91 -8.18
CA LYS A 46 2.15 11.88 -8.24
C LYS A 46 1.46 11.72 -6.89
N THR A 47 0.17 11.41 -6.91
CA THR A 47 -0.56 11.02 -5.70
C THR A 47 -0.31 9.54 -5.40
N VAL A 48 0.14 9.26 -4.18
CA VAL A 48 0.33 7.90 -3.65
C VAL A 48 -0.55 7.73 -2.43
N LYS A 49 -1.23 6.58 -2.31
CA LYS A 49 -2.01 6.21 -1.13
C LYS A 49 -1.53 4.87 -0.61
N ILE A 50 -1.54 4.70 0.71
CA ILE A 50 -1.39 3.37 1.30
C ILE A 50 -2.71 2.62 1.09
N PHE A 51 -2.65 1.52 0.35
CA PHE A 51 -3.80 0.69 0.01
C PHE A 51 -3.69 -0.66 0.72
N THR A 52 -4.26 -0.80 1.92
CA THR A 52 -3.97 -1.94 2.80
C THR A 52 -5.20 -2.54 3.46
N ALA A 53 -5.19 -3.88 3.59
CA ALA A 53 -6.23 -4.63 4.29
C ALA A 53 -6.37 -4.24 5.77
N ARG A 54 -5.35 -3.65 6.40
CA ARG A 54 -5.43 -3.15 7.80
C ARG A 54 -6.57 -2.15 8.01
N MET A 55 -7.00 -1.45 6.95
CA MET A 55 -8.14 -0.51 7.01
C MET A 55 -9.52 -1.18 7.06
N THR A 56 -9.59 -2.52 7.05
CA THR A 56 -10.84 -3.27 7.28
C THR A 56 -11.37 -3.07 8.70
N GLU A 57 -10.45 -2.93 9.67
CA GLU A 57 -10.76 -2.64 11.07
C GLU A 57 -9.99 -1.38 11.49
N PRO A 58 -10.46 -0.17 11.10
CA PRO A 58 -9.69 1.06 11.28
C PRO A 58 -9.48 1.44 12.76
N HIS A 59 -10.21 0.80 13.67
CA HIS A 59 -10.01 0.89 15.11
C HIS A 59 -9.94 -0.54 15.66
N CYS A 60 -8.76 -0.97 16.08
CA CYS A 60 -8.51 -2.32 16.57
C CYS A 60 -7.59 -2.22 17.79
N ASP A 61 -7.88 -2.99 18.85
CA ASP A 61 -7.11 -2.99 20.10
C ASP A 61 -6.87 -1.58 20.72
N GLY A 62 -7.83 -0.66 20.56
CA GLY A 62 -7.73 0.70 21.06
C GLY A 62 -6.83 1.64 20.24
N ILE A 63 -6.39 1.22 19.05
CA ILE A 63 -5.52 1.99 18.16
C ILE A 63 -6.30 2.47 16.95
N ASP A 64 -6.13 3.75 16.60
CA ASP A 64 -6.47 4.24 15.26
C ASP A 64 -5.40 3.76 14.27
N VAL A 65 -5.74 2.74 13.50
CA VAL A 65 -4.84 2.07 12.56
C VAL A 65 -4.34 3.04 11.50
N ARG A 66 -5.19 3.96 11.05
CA ARG A 66 -4.82 4.97 10.05
C ARG A 66 -3.77 5.90 10.62
N GLN A 67 -3.99 6.41 11.84
CA GLN A 67 -3.01 7.27 12.49
C GLN A 67 -1.68 6.53 12.66
N HIS A 68 -1.72 5.27 13.11
CA HIS A 68 -0.51 4.48 13.32
C HIS A 68 0.30 4.27 12.02
N ILE A 69 -0.37 4.01 10.90
CA ILE A 69 0.28 3.89 9.58
C ILE A 69 0.87 5.23 9.14
N GLN A 70 0.15 6.33 9.33
CA GLN A 70 0.66 7.66 8.97
C GLN A 70 1.86 8.07 9.81
N ASP A 71 1.87 7.75 11.10
CA ASP A 71 3.02 7.97 11.98
C ASP A 71 4.22 7.13 11.52
N TRP A 72 3.99 5.89 11.07
CA TRP A 72 5.03 5.06 10.46
C TRP A 72 5.59 5.70 9.18
N CYS A 73 4.74 6.21 8.29
CA CYS A 73 5.16 6.92 7.09
C CYS A 73 6.10 8.11 7.42
N GLU A 74 5.71 8.96 8.38
CA GLU A 74 6.52 10.12 8.80
C GLU A 74 7.88 9.71 9.37
N ARG A 75 7.92 8.67 10.22
CA ARG A 75 9.18 8.15 10.78
C ARG A 75 10.16 7.70 9.70
N HIS A 76 9.69 7.25 8.54
CA HIS A 76 10.53 6.79 7.42
C HIS A 76 10.67 7.82 6.29
N GLY A 77 10.32 9.09 6.56
CA GLY A 77 10.56 10.21 5.64
C GLY A 77 9.56 10.31 4.50
N LEU A 78 8.37 9.72 4.65
CA LEU A 78 7.21 9.97 3.80
C LEU A 78 6.29 11.01 4.47
N PRO A 79 5.48 11.77 3.72
CA PRO A 79 4.40 12.54 4.31
C PRO A 79 3.32 11.62 4.90
N ARG A 80 2.36 12.19 5.64
CA ARG A 80 1.14 11.48 6.07
C ARG A 80 0.27 11.16 4.86
N LEU A 81 0.56 10.04 4.20
CA LEU A 81 -0.20 9.56 3.05
C LEU A 81 -1.66 9.26 3.44
N GLU A 82 -2.56 9.41 2.48
CA GLU A 82 -3.92 8.88 2.63
C GLU A 82 -3.86 7.35 2.74
N VAL A 83 -4.66 6.77 3.64
CA VAL A 83 -4.72 5.32 3.88
C VAL A 83 -6.14 4.83 3.64
N THR A 84 -6.31 3.81 2.80
CA THR A 84 -7.61 3.26 2.42
C THR A 84 -7.52 1.78 2.08
N ASN A 85 -8.63 1.05 2.18
CA ASN A 85 -8.84 -0.28 1.57
C ASN A 85 -9.91 -0.23 0.47
N VAL A 86 -10.40 0.96 0.12
CA VAL A 86 -11.46 1.15 -0.88
C VAL A 86 -10.84 1.54 -2.21
N LYS A 87 -11.00 0.65 -3.21
CA LYS A 87 -10.64 0.94 -4.60
C LYS A 87 -11.68 1.88 -5.21
N ASP A 88 -11.22 2.86 -5.97
CA ASP A 88 -12.06 3.73 -6.78
C ASP A 88 -11.57 3.82 -8.23
N TYR A 89 -12.30 4.56 -9.07
CA TYR A 89 -11.99 4.73 -10.50
C TYR A 89 -10.67 5.45 -10.78
N TRP A 90 -10.06 6.09 -9.78
CA TRP A 90 -8.85 6.89 -9.94
C TRP A 90 -7.59 6.12 -9.54
N MET A 91 -7.71 4.88 -9.04
CA MET A 91 -6.56 4.01 -8.81
C MET A 91 -6.04 3.50 -10.16
N VAL A 92 -4.95 4.07 -10.65
CA VAL A 92 -4.39 3.74 -11.97
C VAL A 92 -3.28 2.68 -11.92
N GLU A 93 -2.69 2.47 -10.75
CA GLU A 93 -1.59 1.52 -10.55
C GLU A 93 -1.68 0.94 -9.13
N LEU A 94 -1.39 -0.37 -8.99
CA LEU A 94 -1.37 -1.08 -7.71
C LEU A 94 -0.03 -1.80 -7.56
N TRP A 95 0.66 -1.53 -6.45
CA TRP A 95 1.84 -2.27 -5.99
C TRP A 95 1.47 -3.05 -4.74
N ASP A 96 1.59 -4.37 -4.81
CA ASP A 96 1.13 -5.30 -3.78
C ASP A 96 1.87 -6.63 -3.97
N ASP A 97 2.37 -7.23 -2.88
CA ASP A 97 3.14 -8.48 -2.89
C ASP A 97 2.31 -9.69 -3.34
N ARG A 98 0.97 -9.56 -3.36
CA ARG A 98 0.02 -10.60 -3.75
C ARG A 98 -0.67 -10.33 -5.09
N ALA A 99 -0.45 -9.16 -5.70
CA ALA A 99 -1.12 -8.81 -6.95
C ALA A 99 -0.60 -9.64 -8.14
N VAL A 100 -1.54 -10.26 -8.86
CA VAL A 100 -1.29 -10.90 -10.15
C VAL A 100 -1.97 -10.08 -11.24
N GLN A 101 -1.18 -9.50 -12.14
CA GLN A 101 -1.73 -8.76 -13.28
C GLN A 101 -2.40 -9.71 -14.26
N VAL A 102 -3.63 -9.40 -14.67
CA VAL A 102 -4.34 -10.08 -15.76
C VAL A 102 -4.29 -9.28 -17.06
N ILE A 103 -4.25 -9.98 -18.20
CA ILE A 103 -4.48 -9.38 -19.51
C ILE A 103 -5.95 -8.94 -19.58
N MET A 104 -6.17 -7.68 -19.93
CA MET A 104 -7.49 -7.05 -19.92
C MET A 104 -8.53 -7.89 -20.68
N ASN A 105 -9.68 -8.14 -20.04
CA ASN A 105 -10.81 -8.89 -20.58
C ASN A 105 -10.54 -10.37 -20.94
N THR A 106 -9.47 -10.98 -20.43
CA THR A 106 -9.18 -12.40 -20.68
C THR A 106 -9.21 -13.28 -19.43
N GLY A 107 -8.90 -12.72 -18.26
CA GLY A 107 -8.68 -13.50 -17.04
C GLY A 107 -7.32 -14.21 -16.98
N GLU A 108 -6.56 -14.21 -18.08
CA GLU A 108 -5.23 -14.83 -18.16
C GLU A 108 -4.17 -13.93 -17.49
N PRO A 109 -3.26 -14.48 -16.68
CA PRO A 109 -2.24 -13.68 -16.03
C PRO A 109 -1.13 -13.27 -17.02
N VAL A 110 -0.56 -12.07 -16.86
CA VAL A 110 0.53 -11.56 -17.71
C VAL A 110 1.81 -12.39 -17.54
N ARG A 111 2.02 -12.94 -16.34
CA ARG A 111 3.06 -13.94 -16.05
C ARG A 111 2.37 -15.24 -15.69
N ARG A 112 2.92 -16.38 -16.12
CA ARG A 112 2.45 -17.68 -15.63
C ARG A 112 2.60 -17.69 -14.11
N SER A 113 1.55 -18.09 -13.40
CA SER A 113 1.70 -18.40 -11.98
C SER A 113 2.71 -19.53 -11.86
N ASP A 114 3.72 -19.33 -11.03
CA ASP A 114 4.59 -20.41 -10.59
C ASP A 114 3.74 -21.32 -9.71
N THR A 115 2.96 -22.21 -10.32
CA THR A 115 2.36 -23.34 -9.64
C THR A 115 3.51 -24.26 -9.25
N ASN A 116 3.94 -24.16 -7.99
CA ASN A 116 4.52 -25.31 -7.28
C ASN A 116 3.41 -26.34 -7.03
#